data_AF-A0A7V9ZBL8-F1
#
_entry.id   AF-A0A7V9ZBL8-F1
#
_cell.length_a   1.000
_cell.length_b   1.000
_cell.length_c   1.000
_cell.angle_alpha   90.00
_cell.angle_beta   90.00
_cell.angle_gamma   90.00
#
_symmetry.space_group_name_H-M   'P 1'
#
loop_
_entity.id
_entity.type
_entity.pdbx_description
1 polymer ?
#
loop_
_entity_poly.entity_id
_entity_poly.type
_entity_poly.pdbx_seq_one_letter_code
_entity_poly.pdbx_strand_id
1 'polypeptide(L)' 'MKKLLTTACLFRDPDAIFQVVAEATEEAIYNSLLRATTVHGAGHEMQAISIDEVRRILKKYGRGK' A
#
# COMPACT_ATOMS: atom_id res chain seq x y z
N MET A 1 -3.95 -6.82 3.16
CA MET A 1 -5.29 -6.86 3.81
C MET A 1 -5.12 -6.85 5.32
N LYS A 2 -4.68 -5.71 5.88
CA LYS A 2 -4.92 -5.43 7.29
C LYS A 2 -6.44 -5.25 7.42
N LYS A 3 -7.13 -6.31 7.87
CA LYS A 3 -8.29 -6.15 8.77
C LYS A 3 -7.91 -5.07 9.78
N LEU A 4 -8.83 -4.19 10.18
CA LEU A 4 -8.76 -3.18 11.26
C LEU A 4 -9.30 -1.83 10.72
N LEU A 5 -10.46 -1.79 10.05
CA LEU A 5 -11.76 -1.42 10.66
C LEU A 5 -11.93 -1.49 12.20
N THR A 6 -10.88 -1.29 12.99
CA THR A 6 -11.02 -0.91 14.39
C THR A 6 -11.11 0.60 14.38
N THR A 7 -12.13 1.29 14.81
CA THR A 7 -13.43 0.99 15.40
C THR A 7 -14.11 2.35 15.31
N ALA A 8 -15.42 2.42 15.10
CA ALA A 8 -16.20 3.66 15.09
C ALA A 8 -16.20 4.46 16.44
N CYS A 9 -15.22 4.21 17.33
CA CYS A 9 -15.04 4.87 18.62
C CYS A 9 -13.99 6.01 18.63
N LEU A 10 -13.17 6.19 17.59
CA LEU A 10 -12.00 7.09 17.65
C LEU A 10 -12.18 8.48 17.00
N PHE A 11 -13.35 8.83 16.46
CA PHE A 11 -13.53 10.15 15.84
C PHE A 11 -13.50 11.32 16.84
N ARG A 12 -13.49 11.03 18.15
CA ARG A 12 -13.49 12.08 19.18
C ARG A 12 -12.09 12.56 19.57
N ASP A 13 -11.05 11.76 19.31
CA ASP A 13 -9.69 12.06 19.73
C ASP A 13 -8.83 12.48 18.52
N PRO A 14 -8.22 13.68 18.52
CA PRO A 14 -7.44 14.18 17.39
C PRO A 14 -6.21 13.32 17.10
N ASP A 15 -5.51 12.82 18.12
CA ASP A 15 -4.32 11.98 17.92
C ASP A 15 -4.65 10.67 17.19
N ALA A 16 -5.83 10.12 17.44
CA ALA A 16 -6.27 8.88 16.81
C ALA A 16 -6.56 9.05 15.31
N ILE A 17 -7.16 10.17 14.89
CA ILE A 17 -7.43 10.43 13.47
C ILE A 17 -6.13 10.66 12.69
N PHE A 18 -5.12 11.29 13.29
CA PHE A 18 -3.82 11.47 12.63
C PHE A 18 -3.13 10.13 12.37
N GLN A 19 -3.13 9.23 13.36
CA GLN A 19 -2.56 7.89 13.19
C GLN A 19 -3.31 7.10 12.11
N VAL A 20 -4.65 7.11 12.13
CA VAL A 20 -5.47 6.38 11.14
C VAL A 20 -5.23 6.91 9.72
N VAL A 21 -5.13 8.23 9.53
CA VAL A 21 -4.86 8.81 8.21
C VAL A 21 -3.47 8.42 7.71
N ALA A 22 -2.46 8.42 8.58
CA ALA A 22 -1.11 7.99 8.23
C ALA A 22 -1.10 6.52 7.77
N GLU A 23 -1.68 5.61 8.57
CA GLU A 23 -1.76 4.18 8.22
C GLU A 23 -2.57 3.94 6.93
N ALA A 24 -3.71 4.63 6.77
CA ALA A 24 -4.53 4.53 5.57
C ALA A 24 -3.79 5.01 4.32
N THR A 25 -2.97 6.07 4.44
CA THR A 25 -2.16 6.59 3.35
C THR A 25 -1.04 5.62 2.97
N GLU A 26 -0.36 5.04 3.96
CA GLU A 26 0.65 4.01 3.72
C GLU A 26 0.06 2.81 2.95
N GLU A 27 -1.06 2.28 3.42
CA GLU A 27 -1.74 1.16 2.76
C GLU A 27 -2.29 1.55 1.38
N ALA A 28 -2.76 2.79 1.19
CA ALA A 28 -3.22 3.26 -0.11
C ALA A 28 -2.08 3.30 -1.13
N ILE A 29 -0.89 3.77 -0.73
CA ILE A 29 0.30 3.77 -1.59
C ILE A 29 0.72 2.33 -1.91
N TYR A 30 0.79 1.43 -0.92
CA TYR A 30 1.13 0.03 -1.17
C TYR A 30 0.13 -0.64 -2.12
N ASN A 31 -1.17 -0.40 -1.95
CA ASN A 31 -2.18 -0.97 -2.83
C ASN A 31 -2.09 -0.40 -4.25
N SER A 32 -1.80 0.89 -4.39
CA SER A 32 -1.68 1.55 -5.69
C SER A 32 -0.54 0.93 -6.50
N LEU A 33 0.61 0.70 -5.88
CA LEU A 33 1.77 0.11 -6.54
C LEU A 33 1.59 -1.39 -6.79
N LEU A 34 1.18 -2.16 -5.77
CA LEU A 34 1.13 -3.62 -5.87
C LEU A 34 -0.07 -4.17 -6.65
N ARG A 35 -1.11 -3.35 -6.87
CA ARG A 35 -2.26 -3.70 -7.72
C ARG A 35 -2.26 -2.99 -9.07
N ALA A 36 -1.26 -2.14 -9.35
CA ALA A 36 -1.14 -1.48 -10.64
C ALA A 36 -1.03 -2.53 -11.75
N THR A 37 -1.68 -2.25 -12.87
CA THR A 37 -1.56 -3.03 -14.10
C THR A 37 -0.84 -2.19 -15.15
N THR A 38 -0.14 -2.84 -16.07
CA THR A 38 0.47 -2.15 -17.21
C THR A 38 -0.61 -1.46 -18.03
N VAL A 39 -0.44 -0.17 -18.29
CA VAL A 39 -1.37 0.65 -19.07
C VAL A 39 -0.68 1.26 -20.28
N HIS A 40 -1.44 1.40 -21.35
CA HIS A 40 -1.02 2.08 -22.58
C HIS A 40 -1.89 3.32 -22.78
N GLY A 41 -1.30 4.48 -23.03
CA GLY A 41 -2.03 5.73 -23.21
C GLY A 41 -1.16 6.83 -23.81
N ALA A 42 -1.76 7.69 -24.65
CA ALA A 42 -1.07 8.82 -25.31
C ALA A 42 0.27 8.44 -26.00
N GLY A 43 0.37 7.23 -26.57
CA GLY A 43 1.61 6.74 -27.20
C GLY A 43 2.69 6.27 -26.22
N HIS A 44 2.39 6.22 -24.92
CA HIS A 44 3.28 5.76 -23.87
C HIS A 44 2.77 4.46 -23.24
N GLU A 45 3.69 3.63 -22.80
CA GLU A 45 3.43 2.44 -21.99
C GLU A 45 4.01 2.65 -20.60
N MET A 46 3.19 2.41 -19.57
CA MET A 46 3.62 2.43 -18.18
C MET A 46 3.49 1.03 -17.59
N GLN A 47 4.63 0.44 -17.26
CA GLN A 47 4.71 -0.92 -16.74
C GLN A 47 4.36 -0.99 -15.25
N ALA A 48 3.60 -2.01 -14.88
CA ALA A 48 3.39 -2.35 -13.48
C ALA A 48 4.71 -2.79 -12.81
N ILE A 49 4.80 -2.59 -11.50
CA ILE A 49 5.91 -3.10 -10.72
C ILE A 49 5.87 -4.63 -10.67
N SER A 50 7.00 -5.30 -10.88
CA SER A 50 7.08 -6.76 -10.79
C SER A 50 7.00 -7.23 -9.34
N ILE A 51 5.92 -7.95 -9.00
CA ILE A 51 5.68 -8.48 -7.65
C ILE A 51 6.73 -9.50 -7.23
N ASP A 52 7.20 -10.33 -8.15
CA ASP A 52 8.20 -11.36 -7.86
C ASP A 52 9.55 -10.73 -7.53
N GLU A 53 9.88 -9.63 -8.20
CA GLU A 53 11.10 -8.88 -7.93
C GLU A 53 11.05 -8.19 -6.56
N VAL A 54 9.90 -7.59 -6.21
CA VAL A 54 9.66 -7.03 -4.88
C VAL A 54 9.83 -8.11 -3.81
N ARG A 55 9.25 -9.30 -4.00
CA ARG A 55 9.41 -10.44 -3.08
C ARG A 55 10.87 -10.86 -2.93
N ARG A 56 11.63 -10.93 -4.04
CA ARG A 56 13.06 -11.28 -4.02
C ARG A 56 13.85 -10.28 -3.18
N ILE A 57 13.60 -8.99 -3.36
CA ILE A 57 14.25 -7.92 -2.59
C ILE A 57 13.88 -8.01 -1.10
N LEU A 58 12.60 -8.20 -0.78
CA LEU A 58 12.16 -8.34 0.62
C LEU A 58 12.82 -9.55 1.30
N LYS A 59 12.95 -10.68 0.61
CA LYS A 59 13.67 -11.87 1.11
C LYS A 59 15.15 -11.59 1.35
N LYS A 60 15.81 -10.88 0.43
CA LYS A 60 17.23 -10.49 0.57
C LYS A 60 17.50 -9.73 1.88
N TYR A 61 16.56 -8.91 2.34
CA TYR A 61 16.68 -8.15 3.58
C TYR A 61 15.96 -8.77 4.78
N GLY A 62 15.55 -10.04 4.71
CA GLY A 62 14.91 -10.75 5.83
C GLY A 62 13.50 -10.27 6.18
N ARG A 63 12.82 -9.56 5.26
CA ARG A 63 11.47 -8.99 5.45
C ARG A 63 10.35 -9.77 4.75
N GLY A 64 10.68 -10.69 3.83
CA GLY A 64 9.71 -11.55 3.14
C GLY A 64 9.88 -13.02 3.55
N LYS A 65 8.77 -13.71 3.86
CA LYS A 65 8.74 -15.18 3.98
C LYS A 65 8.76 -15.83 2.59
#